data_AF-A0A3G8M4C1-F1
#
_entry.id   AF-A0A3G8M4C1-F1
#
_cell.length_a   1.000
_cell.length_b   1.000
_cell.length_c   1.000
_cell.angle_alpha   90.00
_cell.angle_beta   90.00
_cell.angle_gamma   90.00
#
_symmetry.space_group_name_H-M   'P 1'
#
loop_
_entity.id
_entity.type
_entity.pdbx_description
1 polymer ?
#
loop_
_entity_poly.entity_id
_entity_poly.type
_entity_poly.pdbx_seq_one_letter_code
_entity_poly.pdbx_strand_id
1 'polypeptide(L)'
;MGQFDKCLLLLVRSDNDIPRACKEAGEFLAFRDAPFPTIHEEHDDEFVGIWVDPLGVDTPPELLGRTSASGHRVFRTSGSFGSSGIWLLCWFDAALGSSSVDLGALRESLVLALIEQRTFHQHHTAPQFAPVFDAADGLAHIWLQTERLRILFPELIGEPLTWNRTSGSIRRVDEFEHAEASSEVDD
;
A
#
# COMPACT_ATOMS: atom_id res chain seq x y z
N MET A 1 14.57 9.88 -7.54
CA MET A 1 14.25 8.77 -6.62
C MET A 1 14.49 9.29 -5.22
N GLY A 2 13.40 9.55 -4.48
CA GLY A 2 13.44 9.97 -3.08
C GLY A 2 13.79 8.79 -2.18
N GLN A 3 14.34 9.10 -1.00
CA GLN A 3 14.56 8.13 0.05
C GLN A 3 13.40 8.27 1.03
N PHE A 4 12.53 7.26 1.08
CA PHE A 4 11.43 7.20 2.04
C PHE A 4 11.84 6.38 3.25
N ASP A 5 11.42 6.85 4.43
CA ASP A 5 11.80 6.23 5.70
C ASP A 5 10.78 5.17 6.13
N LYS A 6 9.53 5.30 5.66
CA LYS A 6 8.44 4.39 6.03
C LYS A 6 7.59 3.99 4.83
N CYS A 7 7.00 2.81 4.90
CA CYS A 7 5.96 2.40 3.98
C CYS A 7 4.62 2.18 4.67
N LEU A 8 3.53 2.44 3.94
CA LEU A 8 2.15 2.36 4.38
C LEU A 8 1.47 1.14 3.77
N LEU A 9 0.92 0.28 4.62
CA LEU A 9 0.01 -0.80 4.22
C LEU A 9 -1.35 -0.54 4.84
N LEU A 10 -2.40 -0.65 4.03
CA LEU A 10 -3.76 -0.61 4.53
C LEU A 10 -4.30 -2.03 4.63
N LEU A 11 -4.58 -2.50 5.84
CA LEU A 11 -5.32 -3.73 6.08
C LEU A 11 -6.82 -3.44 6.01
N VAL A 12 -7.57 -4.26 5.30
CA VAL A 12 -9.01 -4.11 5.11
C VAL A 12 -9.69 -5.44 5.35
N ARG A 13 -10.88 -5.45 5.96
CA ARG A 13 -11.55 -6.69 6.34
C ARG A 13 -12.10 -7.42 5.12
N SER A 14 -12.63 -6.66 4.16
CA SER A 14 -13.27 -7.20 2.97
C SER A 14 -13.15 -6.25 1.78
N ASP A 15 -13.30 -6.78 0.57
CA ASP A 15 -13.29 -5.96 -0.65
C ASP A 15 -14.35 -4.85 -0.64
N ASN A 16 -15.49 -5.10 0.01
CA ASN A 16 -16.58 -4.13 0.14
C ASN A 16 -16.19 -2.94 1.04
N ASP A 17 -15.22 -3.13 1.93
CA ASP A 17 -14.75 -2.10 2.83
C ASP A 17 -13.66 -1.23 2.17
N ILE A 18 -13.09 -1.64 1.03
CA ILE A 18 -11.99 -0.92 0.35
C ILE A 18 -12.36 0.53 0.03
N PRO A 19 -13.49 0.86 -0.63
CA PRO A 19 -13.78 2.25 -0.98
C PRO A 19 -13.88 3.16 0.25
N ARG A 20 -14.46 2.63 1.34
CA ARG A 20 -14.57 3.34 2.60
C ARG A 20 -13.21 3.51 3.28
N ALA A 21 -12.43 2.43 3.36
CA ALA A 21 -11.10 2.45 3.96
C ALA A 21 -10.16 3.39 3.21
N CYS A 22 -10.17 3.38 1.88
CA CYS A 22 -9.41 4.30 1.04
C CYS A 22 -9.78 5.76 1.32
N LYS A 23 -11.07 6.06 1.45
CA LYS A 23 -11.54 7.41 1.77
C LYS A 23 -11.09 7.85 3.16
N GLU A 24 -11.39 7.07 4.19
CA GLU A 24 -11.08 7.44 5.59
C GLU A 24 -9.56 7.50 5.85
N ALA A 25 -8.78 6.54 5.32
CA ALA A 25 -7.32 6.57 5.40
C ALA A 25 -6.73 7.75 4.61
N GLY A 26 -7.28 8.05 3.44
CA GLY A 26 -6.88 9.19 2.63
C GLY A 26 -7.12 10.53 3.32
N GLU A 27 -8.30 10.72 3.92
CA GLU A 27 -8.64 11.89 4.73
C GLU A 27 -7.69 12.05 5.93
N PHE A 28 -7.38 10.94 6.62
CA PHE A 28 -6.42 10.94 7.72
C PHE A 28 -5.01 11.34 7.28
N LEU A 29 -4.50 10.77 6.18
CA LEU A 29 -3.18 11.09 5.63
C LEU A 29 -3.11 12.55 5.19
N ALA A 30 -4.11 13.05 4.47
CA ALA A 30 -4.18 14.46 4.06
C ALA A 30 -4.23 15.41 5.27
N PHE A 31 -4.95 15.05 6.34
CA PHE A 31 -4.98 15.83 7.57
C PHE A 31 -3.63 15.83 8.29
N ARG A 32 -2.95 14.68 8.35
CA ARG A 32 -1.63 14.54 8.98
C ARG A 32 -0.57 15.35 8.25
N ASP A 33 -0.60 15.34 6.91
CA ASP A 33 0.38 15.99 6.06
C ASP A 33 0.02 17.48 5.80
N ALA A 34 -1.10 17.96 6.36
CA ALA A 34 -1.47 19.36 6.28
C ALA A 34 -0.39 20.24 6.96
N PRO A 35 0.01 21.36 6.34
CA PRO A 35 1.08 22.20 6.85
C PRO A 35 0.66 22.88 8.15
N PHE A 36 0.97 22.25 9.28
CA PHE A 36 0.98 22.91 10.58
C PHE A 36 2.28 23.71 10.73
N PRO A 37 2.26 24.90 11.36
CA PRO A 37 3.40 25.82 11.42
C PRO A 37 4.58 25.36 12.32
N THR A 38 4.64 24.08 12.69
CA THR A 38 5.75 23.50 13.46
C THR A 38 6.58 22.59 12.55
N ILE A 39 7.84 23.00 12.34
CA ILE A 39 9.01 22.24 11.83
C ILE A 39 8.63 21.03 10.98
N HIS A 40 8.58 21.21 9.66
CA HIS A 40 8.35 20.16 8.68
C HIS A 40 9.45 19.09 8.77
N GLU A 41 9.15 17.97 9.42
CA GLU A 41 9.71 16.69 8.99
C GLU A 41 8.88 16.28 7.77
N GLU A 42 9.43 16.42 6.57
CA GLU A 42 8.84 15.82 5.37
C GLU A 42 8.76 14.31 5.62
N HIS A 43 7.56 13.81 5.90
CA HIS A 43 7.32 12.38 5.98
C HIS A 43 7.29 11.83 4.56
N ASP A 44 8.44 11.40 4.05
CA ASP A 44 8.51 10.59 2.84
C ASP A 44 8.04 9.18 3.21
N ASP A 45 6.70 9.02 3.24
CA ASP A 45 6.02 7.75 3.42
C ASP A 45 5.57 7.25 2.04
N GLU A 46 5.81 5.97 1.73
CA GLU A 46 5.34 5.36 0.49
C GLU A 46 4.17 4.39 0.72
N PHE A 47 3.07 4.58 0.01
CA PHE A 47 1.95 3.65 0.06
C PHE A 47 2.21 2.44 -0.84
N VAL A 48 2.41 1.28 -0.22
CA VAL A 48 2.86 0.07 -0.91
C VAL A 48 1.71 -0.82 -1.37
N GLY A 49 0.60 -0.84 -0.63
CA GLY A 49 -0.57 -1.59 -1.06
C GLY A 49 -1.67 -1.71 -0.01
N ILE A 50 -2.74 -2.40 -0.41
CA ILE A 50 -3.88 -2.76 0.43
C ILE A 50 -3.89 -4.28 0.57
N TRP A 51 -4.00 -4.78 1.81
CA TRP A 51 -4.15 -6.19 2.10
C TRP A 51 -5.53 -6.48 2.66
N VAL A 52 -6.25 -7.43 2.07
CA VAL A 52 -7.59 -7.85 2.48
C VAL A 52 -7.49 -9.09 3.36
N ASP A 53 -7.87 -8.95 4.62
CA ASP A 53 -7.89 -10.03 5.60
C ASP A 53 -9.14 -9.97 6.49
N PRO A 54 -10.11 -10.88 6.32
CA PRO A 54 -11.32 -10.92 7.13
C PRO A 54 -11.12 -11.14 8.63
N LEU A 55 -9.97 -11.70 9.04
CA LEU A 55 -9.73 -12.20 10.40
C LEU A 55 -8.70 -11.38 11.17
N GLY A 56 -7.93 -10.52 10.51
CA GLY A 56 -6.78 -9.86 11.14
C GLY A 56 -6.62 -8.38 10.82
N VAL A 57 -7.73 -7.64 10.70
CA VAL A 57 -7.67 -6.17 10.60
C VAL A 57 -7.30 -5.50 11.91
N ASP A 58 -7.71 -6.06 13.05
CA ASP A 58 -7.55 -5.39 14.34
C ASP A 58 -6.12 -5.46 14.91
N THR A 59 -5.26 -6.28 14.31
CA THR A 59 -3.88 -6.45 14.77
C THR A 59 -2.89 -6.14 13.65
N PRO A 60 -1.95 -5.20 13.88
CA PRO A 60 -0.90 -4.94 12.91
C PRO A 60 -0.06 -6.20 12.71
N PRO A 61 0.39 -6.48 11.48
CA PRO A 61 1.18 -7.67 11.20
C PRO A 61 2.57 -7.51 11.81
N GLU A 62 2.91 -8.34 12.80
CA GLU A 62 4.29 -8.60 13.24
C GLU A 62 5.14 -9.28 12.14
N LEU A 63 5.56 -8.51 11.15
CA LEU A 63 6.38 -8.97 10.01
C LEU A 63 7.86 -9.07 10.38
N LEU A 64 8.17 -9.92 11.36
CA LEU A 64 9.53 -10.30 11.70
C LEU A 64 10.07 -11.20 10.58
N GLY A 65 10.58 -10.58 9.51
CA GLY A 65 11.26 -11.29 8.44
C GLY A 65 12.34 -12.19 9.05
N ARG A 66 12.26 -13.50 8.79
CA ARG A 66 13.36 -14.40 9.13
C ARG A 66 14.60 -13.88 8.41
N THR A 67 15.67 -13.62 9.15
CA THR A 67 16.99 -13.37 8.58
C THR A 67 17.47 -14.64 7.91
N SER A 68 17.01 -14.88 6.68
CA SER A 68 17.54 -15.94 5.83
C SER A 68 18.78 -15.41 5.12
N ALA A 69 19.76 -16.28 4.91
CA ALA A 69 21.03 -16.00 4.26
C ALA A 69 20.93 -15.48 2.81
N SER A 70 19.70 -15.30 2.28
CA SER A 70 19.38 -14.77 0.95
C SER A 70 18.88 -13.32 0.93
N GLY A 71 18.89 -12.59 2.06
CA GLY A 71 18.70 -11.14 2.08
C GLY A 71 17.24 -10.64 2.08
N HIS A 72 16.40 -11.16 2.97
CA HIS A 72 15.02 -10.69 3.15
C HIS A 72 14.96 -9.47 4.08
N ARG A 73 14.14 -8.47 3.74
CA ARG A 73 13.93 -7.26 4.56
C ARG A 73 13.06 -7.57 5.77
N VAL A 74 13.42 -6.99 6.91
CA VAL A 74 12.60 -7.03 8.13
C VAL A 74 11.67 -5.82 8.12
N PHE A 75 10.36 -6.06 8.23
CA PHE A 75 9.37 -4.99 8.31
C PHE A 75 9.01 -4.79 9.78
N ARG A 76 9.46 -3.69 10.37
CA ARG A 76 9.09 -3.34 11.75
C ARG A 76 7.93 -2.37 11.72
N THR A 77 6.81 -2.75 12.34
CA THR A 77 5.70 -1.83 12.54
C THR A 77 6.12 -0.72 13.49
N SER A 78 6.10 0.53 13.02
CA SER A 78 6.40 1.72 13.83
C SER A 78 5.14 2.43 14.33
N GLY A 79 3.98 2.14 13.74
CA GLY A 79 2.69 2.65 14.20
C GLY A 79 1.51 2.00 13.48
N SER A 80 0.31 2.23 13.99
CA SER A 80 -0.93 1.88 13.30
C SER A 80 -2.09 2.80 13.71
N PHE A 81 -3.04 3.01 12.80
CA PHE A 81 -4.24 3.82 13.01
C PHE A 81 -5.38 3.20 12.21
N GLY A 82 -6.58 3.12 12.76
CA GLY A 82 -7.66 2.41 12.09
C GLY A 82 -9.02 2.57 12.71
N SER A 83 -9.99 1.97 12.02
CA SER A 83 -11.36 1.83 12.47
C SER A 83 -11.59 0.37 12.86
N SER A 84 -11.89 0.13 14.14
CA SER A 84 -11.99 -1.22 14.72
C SER A 84 -12.90 -2.13 13.88
N GLY A 85 -12.35 -3.27 13.48
CA GLY A 85 -13.03 -4.31 12.72
C GLY A 85 -13.34 -3.98 11.26
N ILE A 86 -12.79 -2.89 10.69
CA ILE A 86 -13.03 -2.50 9.30
C ILE A 86 -11.73 -2.33 8.53
N TRP A 87 -10.83 -1.45 9.01
CA TRP A 87 -9.53 -1.24 8.40
C TRP A 87 -8.47 -0.79 9.41
N LEU A 88 -7.21 -1.05 9.11
CA LEU A 88 -6.05 -0.62 9.89
C LEU A 88 -4.92 -0.20 8.95
N LEU A 89 -4.54 1.07 9.02
CA LEU A 89 -3.35 1.61 8.36
C LEU A 89 -2.13 1.34 9.24
N CYS A 90 -1.10 0.75 8.64
CA CYS A 90 0.14 0.37 9.32
C CYS A 90 1.33 1.08 8.69
N TRP A 91 2.24 1.58 9.53
CA TRP A 91 3.54 2.10 9.13
C TRP A 91 4.61 1.04 9.38
N PHE A 92 5.44 0.77 8.38
CA PHE A 92 6.63 -0.06 8.52
C PHE A 92 7.88 0.72 8.20
N ASP A 93 8.95 0.45 8.94
CA ASP A 93 10.27 0.98 8.64
C ASP A 93 10.84 0.20 7.44
N ALA A 94 10.91 0.84 6.26
CA ALA A 94 11.26 0.18 5.00
C ALA A 94 12.78 0.08 4.75
N ALA A 95 13.57 0.80 5.56
CA ALA A 95 14.98 1.05 5.34
C ALA A 95 15.81 0.89 6.62
N LEU A 96 16.26 -0.34 6.91
CA LEU A 96 17.52 -0.51 7.62
C LEU A 96 18.61 -0.79 6.57
N GLY A 97 19.23 0.28 6.05
CA GLY A 97 20.56 0.20 5.41
C GLY A 97 20.68 0.18 3.88
N SER A 98 19.70 0.68 3.11
CA SER A 98 19.85 0.82 1.63
C SER A 98 19.65 2.26 1.17
N SER A 99 20.54 2.73 0.29
CA SER A 99 20.59 4.11 -0.23
C SER A 99 19.51 4.46 -1.27
N SER A 100 18.78 3.46 -1.77
CA SER A 100 17.63 3.63 -2.65
C SER A 100 16.74 2.40 -2.55
N VAL A 101 15.47 2.57 -2.19
CA VAL A 101 14.54 1.45 -2.10
C VAL A 101 13.85 1.24 -3.44
N ASP A 102 14.09 0.09 -4.08
CA ASP A 102 13.27 -0.39 -5.19
C ASP A 102 11.88 -0.78 -4.65
N LEU A 103 10.85 -0.01 -5.02
CA LEU A 103 9.47 -0.24 -4.60
C LEU A 103 8.88 -1.55 -5.12
N GLY A 104 9.31 -2.02 -6.29
CA GLY A 104 8.90 -3.33 -6.79
C GLY A 104 9.38 -4.44 -5.86
N ALA A 105 10.68 -4.44 -5.56
CA ALA A 105 11.27 -5.39 -4.62
C ALA A 105 10.71 -5.26 -3.18
N LEU A 106 10.32 -4.05 -2.77
CA LEU A 106 9.68 -3.82 -1.47
C LEU A 106 8.29 -4.47 -1.41
N ARG A 107 7.44 -4.25 -2.42
CA ARG A 107 6.12 -4.88 -2.52
C ARG A 107 6.24 -6.40 -2.56
N GLU A 108 7.19 -6.94 -3.32
CA GLU A 108 7.48 -8.37 -3.34
C GLU A 108 7.83 -8.93 -1.95
N SER A 109 8.78 -8.28 -1.27
CA SER A 109 9.20 -8.70 0.07
C SER A 109 8.07 -8.61 1.08
N LEU A 110 7.21 -7.58 0.97
CA LEU A 110 6.08 -7.37 1.86
C LEU A 110 5.01 -8.44 1.68
N VAL A 111 4.63 -8.72 0.42
CA VAL A 111 3.66 -9.77 0.10
C VAL A 111 4.16 -11.12 0.63
N LEU A 112 5.44 -11.44 0.39
CA LEU A 112 6.04 -12.68 0.91
C LEU A 112 5.97 -12.75 2.44
N ALA A 113 6.34 -11.67 3.14
CA ALA A 113 6.30 -11.63 4.60
C ALA A 113 4.88 -11.76 5.16
N LEU A 114 3.88 -11.14 4.51
CA LEU A 114 2.47 -11.26 4.89
C LEU A 114 1.96 -12.70 4.76
N ILE A 115 2.34 -13.39 3.68
CA ILE A 115 2.04 -14.81 3.46
C ILE A 115 2.70 -15.68 4.54
N GLU A 116 3.97 -15.44 4.88
CA GLU A 116 4.70 -16.23 5.87
C GLU A 116 4.13 -16.06 7.28
N GLN A 117 3.76 -14.84 7.65
CA GLN A 117 3.27 -14.53 8.99
C GLN A 117 1.85 -15.04 9.22
N ARG A 118 0.97 -14.86 8.24
CA ARG A 118 -0.44 -15.24 8.36
C ARG A 118 -0.60 -16.62 7.77
N THR A 119 -0.35 -17.64 8.59
CA THR A 119 -0.56 -19.06 8.28
C THR A 119 -1.96 -19.29 7.70
N PHE A 120 -2.07 -19.13 6.38
CA PHE A 120 -3.14 -19.51 5.46
C PHE A 120 -4.55 -19.53 6.06
N HIS A 121 -5.19 -18.37 6.13
CA HIS A 121 -6.62 -18.26 5.90
C HIS A 121 -6.83 -17.82 4.44
N GLN A 122 -6.48 -18.71 3.50
CA GLN A 122 -6.78 -18.50 2.10
C GLN A 122 -8.29 -18.54 1.90
N HIS A 123 -8.89 -17.36 1.82
CA HIS A 123 -10.19 -17.23 1.18
C HIS A 123 -9.94 -17.22 -0.33
N HIS A 124 -9.99 -18.40 -0.94
CA HIS A 124 -9.72 -18.66 -2.37
C HIS A 124 -10.67 -17.99 -3.37
N THR A 125 -11.45 -16.98 -2.94
CA THR A 125 -12.51 -16.39 -3.77
C THR A 125 -12.17 -14.99 -4.29
N ALA A 126 -11.13 -14.33 -3.77
CA ALA A 126 -10.74 -12.99 -4.21
C ALA A 126 -9.24 -12.73 -4.04
N PRO A 127 -8.64 -11.83 -4.87
CA PRO A 127 -7.29 -11.34 -4.63
C PRO A 127 -7.15 -10.70 -3.26
N GLN A 128 -6.02 -10.92 -2.58
CA GLN A 128 -5.81 -10.43 -1.20
C GLN A 128 -4.92 -9.20 -1.14
N PHE A 129 -4.15 -8.90 -2.18
CA PHE A 129 -3.26 -7.74 -2.20
C PHE A 129 -3.51 -6.88 -3.43
N ALA A 130 -3.83 -5.60 -3.22
CA ALA A 130 -3.94 -4.62 -4.28
C ALA A 130 -2.75 -3.65 -4.20
N PRO A 131 -1.82 -3.66 -5.16
CA PRO A 131 -0.67 -2.77 -5.13
C PRO A 131 -1.12 -1.32 -5.32
N VAL A 132 -0.58 -0.42 -4.52
CA VAL A 132 -0.82 1.03 -4.61
C VAL A 132 0.44 1.68 -5.16
N PHE A 133 0.29 2.58 -6.13
CA PHE A 133 1.36 3.33 -6.79
C PHE A 133 1.17 4.83 -6.58
N ASP A 134 2.21 5.63 -6.83
CA ASP A 134 2.05 7.07 -6.82
C ASP A 134 1.18 7.48 -8.02
N ALA A 135 0.26 8.44 -7.83
CA ALA A 135 -0.58 8.95 -8.92
C ALA A 135 0.23 9.62 -10.05
N ALA A 136 1.49 10.00 -9.82
CA ALA A 136 2.42 10.50 -10.83
C ALA A 136 3.15 9.39 -11.60
N ASP A 137 3.03 8.11 -11.19
CA ASP A 137 3.64 7.00 -11.90
C ASP A 137 2.96 6.78 -13.27
N GLY A 138 3.77 6.52 -14.30
CA GLY A 138 3.23 6.24 -15.63
C GLY A 138 2.50 4.90 -15.69
N LEU A 139 1.37 4.84 -16.39
CA LEU A 139 0.53 3.63 -16.52
C LEU A 139 1.31 2.39 -16.96
N ALA A 140 2.22 2.54 -17.93
CA ALA A 140 3.05 1.43 -18.40
C ALA A 140 3.94 0.85 -17.28
N HIS A 141 4.43 1.71 -16.38
CA HIS A 141 5.21 1.28 -15.21
C HIS A 141 4.33 0.53 -14.20
N ILE A 142 3.16 1.09 -13.88
CA ILE A 142 2.18 0.50 -12.97
C ILE A 142 1.79 -0.91 -13.43
N TRP A 143 1.41 -1.07 -14.69
CA TRP A 143 1.03 -2.36 -15.26
C TRP A 143 2.19 -3.35 -15.28
N LEU A 144 3.40 -2.91 -15.66
CA LEU A 144 4.59 -3.77 -15.66
C LEU A 144 4.90 -4.32 -14.26
N GLN A 145 4.86 -3.47 -13.23
CA GLN A 145 5.12 -3.89 -11.85
C GLN A 145 4.01 -4.78 -11.30
N THR A 146 2.74 -4.48 -11.63
CA THR A 146 1.60 -5.30 -11.23
C THR A 146 1.68 -6.69 -11.84
N GLU A 147 2.04 -6.80 -13.12
CA GLU A 147 2.18 -8.09 -13.79
C GLU A 147 3.35 -8.91 -13.21
N ARG A 148 4.47 -8.25 -12.89
CA ARG A 148 5.59 -8.90 -12.20
C ARG A 148 5.14 -9.51 -10.86
N LEU A 149 4.33 -8.79 -10.08
CA LEU A 149 3.75 -9.33 -8.84
C LEU A 149 2.81 -10.51 -9.11
N ARG A 150 1.94 -10.43 -10.14
CA ARG A 150 1.02 -11.51 -10.52
C ARG A 150 1.74 -12.79 -10.93
N ILE A 151 2.90 -12.67 -11.60
CA ILE A 151 3.76 -13.81 -11.94
C ILE A 151 4.32 -14.49 -10.68
N LEU A 152 4.74 -13.70 -9.69
CA LEU A 152 5.35 -14.21 -8.45
C LEU A 152 4.32 -14.73 -7.45
N PHE A 153 3.12 -14.12 -7.41
CA PHE A 153 2.04 -14.44 -6.48
C PHE A 153 0.72 -14.62 -7.25
N PRO A 154 0.55 -15.73 -7.99
CA PRO A 154 -0.66 -15.98 -8.78
C PRO A 154 -1.91 -15.93 -7.92
N GLU A 155 -2.99 -15.37 -8.47
CA GLU A 155 -4.33 -15.25 -7.84
C GLU A 155 -4.39 -14.35 -6.58
N LEU A 156 -3.26 -13.92 -6.04
CA LEU A 156 -3.18 -13.09 -4.84
C LEU A 156 -3.28 -11.60 -5.17
N ILE A 157 -2.79 -11.19 -6.32
CA ILE A 157 -2.60 -9.79 -6.70
C ILE A 157 -3.81 -9.29 -7.48
N GLY A 158 -4.51 -8.31 -6.89
CA GLY A 158 -5.69 -7.66 -7.46
C GLY A 158 -5.35 -6.57 -8.47
N GLU A 159 -6.32 -5.70 -8.73
CA GLU A 159 -6.10 -4.53 -9.60
C GLU A 159 -5.29 -3.44 -8.87
N PRO A 160 -4.43 -2.72 -9.61
CA PRO A 160 -3.63 -1.65 -9.03
C PRO A 160 -4.48 -0.43 -8.67
N LEU A 161 -4.04 0.28 -7.65
CA LEU A 161 -4.57 1.59 -7.25
C LEU A 161 -3.48 2.66 -7.35
N THR A 162 -3.90 3.91 -7.43
CA THR A 162 -3.02 5.08 -7.31
C THR A 162 -3.34 5.86 -6.05
N TRP A 163 -2.31 6.46 -5.46
CA TRP A 163 -2.41 7.36 -4.32
C TRP A 163 -1.87 8.74 -4.71
N ASN A 164 -2.70 9.76 -4.53
CA ASN A 164 -2.28 11.15 -4.64
C ASN A 164 -1.94 11.67 -3.24
N ARG A 165 -0.65 11.88 -2.98
CA ARG A 165 -0.15 12.36 -1.68
C ARG A 165 -0.75 13.71 -1.29
N THR A 166 -0.92 14.62 -2.25
CA THR A 166 -1.43 15.99 -2.02
C THR A 166 -2.89 16.01 -1.57
N SER A 167 -3.74 15.18 -2.17
CA SER A 167 -5.16 15.12 -1.83
C SER A 167 -5.51 14.00 -0.85
N GLY A 168 -4.57 13.09 -0.58
CA GLY A 168 -4.81 11.84 0.13
C GLY A 168 -5.65 10.82 -0.66
N SER A 169 -6.06 11.11 -1.90
CA SER A 169 -7.03 10.26 -2.61
C SER A 169 -6.40 8.95 -3.08
N ILE A 170 -7.05 7.83 -2.79
CA ILE A 170 -6.69 6.49 -3.28
C ILE A 170 -7.77 6.01 -4.24
N ARG A 171 -7.42 5.68 -5.48
CA ARG A 171 -8.37 5.34 -6.56
C ARG A 171 -7.88 4.18 -7.40
N ARG A 172 -8.79 3.53 -8.14
CA ARG A 172 -8.38 2.52 -9.14
C ARG A 172 -7.77 3.19 -10.36
N VAL A 173 -6.82 2.52 -11.00
CA VAL A 173 -6.16 3.03 -12.21
C VAL A 173 -7.16 3.28 -13.35
N ASP A 174 -8.18 2.44 -13.53
CA ASP A 174 -9.18 2.58 -14.60
C ASP A 174 -10.11 3.82 -14.44
N GLU A 175 -10.22 4.35 -13.22
CA GLU A 175 -11.01 5.55 -12.93
C GLU A 175 -10.29 6.84 -13.36
N PHE A 176 -8.97 6.77 -13.59
CA PHE A 176 -8.17 7.89 -14.08
C PHE A 176 -8.47 8.21 -15.55
N GLU A 177 -8.62 7.17 -16.39
CA GLU A 177 -8.93 7.34 -17.83
C GLU A 177 -10.25 8.08 -18.05
N HIS A 178 -11.25 7.83 -17.19
CA HIS A 178 -12.56 8.46 -17.31
C HIS A 178 -12.58 9.91 -16.79
N ALA A 179 -11.72 10.25 -15.83
CA ALA A 179 -11.63 11.61 -15.29
C ALA A 179 -10.88 12.56 -16.24
N GLU A 180 -9.81 12.09 -16.91
CA GLU A 180 -9.10 12.90 -17.91
C GLU A 180 -9.94 13.09 -19.18
N ALA A 181 -10.60 12.03 -19.67
CA ALA A 181 -11.48 12.12 -20.84
C ALA A 181 -12.72 13.01 -20.62
N SER A 182 -13.16 13.19 -19.38
CA SER A 182 -14.27 14.09 -19.03
C SER A 182 -13.84 15.55 -18.88
N SER A 183 -12.54 15.85 -18.90
CA SER A 183 -12.00 17.20 -18.77
C SER A 183 -11.65 17.88 -20.11
N GLU A 184 -11.74 17.15 -21.23
CA GLU A 184 -11.43 17.64 -22.58
C GLU A 184 -12.67 18.04 -23.42
N VAL A 185 -13.85 18.17 -22.81
CA VAL A 185 -15.07 18.62 -23.51
C VAL A 185 -15.66 19.83 -22.78
N ASP A 186 -14.99 20.96 -22.88
CA ASP A 186 -15.60 22.30 -22.83
C ASP A 186 -14.61 23.30 -23.45
N ASP A 187 -14.64 23.36 -24.78
CA ASP A 187 -14.16 24.52 -25.57
C ASP A 187 -15.05 24.67 -26.83
#